data_AF-A0A429ZHL7-F1
#
_entry.id   AF-A0A429ZHL7-F1
#
_cell.length_a   1.000
_cell.length_b   1.000
_cell.length_c   1.000
_cell.angle_alpha   90.00
_cell.angle_beta   90.00
_cell.angle_gamma   90.00
#
_symmetry.space_group_name_H-M   'P 1'
#
loop_
_entity.id
_entity.type
_entity.pdbx_description
1 polymer ?
#
loop_
_entity_poly.entity_id
_entity_poly.type
_entity_poly.pdbx_seq_one_letter_code
_entity_poly.pdbx_strand_id
1 'polypeptide(L)'
;MKQDVEVAKVTWNTIPKEGLISGNYYRMSERFRQGHEGILEVVVKDDKLEYIYFNEYTRPNYYNRYFQDVSKRMSEYNISMKEAKGAAWIEGVLLAEEQMTEKQSLTEDVDTVSGASNSVEQALVPMAKKLNEKIVPSKDFDGPTFYQLTKDLGDGIYGILKVVIEDKKITDLHYDEVFSTDPDKITEEKFKRFASLSKYDSVEYDEASRIGFNVQMDALTEQIKKNQDMLNIEGLPATENTGDYKSSGYTERNPAWDNYLSLAEEIQNTAKKDGKL
;
A
#
# COMPACT_ATOMS: atom_id res chain seq x y z
N MET A 1 29.38 -18.76 -8.67
CA MET A 1 29.69 -17.35 -8.41
C MET A 1 28.37 -16.66 -8.15
N LYS A 2 28.07 -16.30 -6.90
CA LYS A 2 27.03 -15.31 -6.63
C LYS A 2 27.65 -13.98 -7.06
N GLN A 3 27.10 -13.36 -8.10
CA GLN A 3 27.44 -11.97 -8.38
C GLN A 3 26.93 -11.18 -7.17
N ASP A 4 27.84 -10.46 -6.51
CA ASP A 4 27.46 -9.33 -5.68
C ASP A 4 26.84 -8.30 -6.63
N VAL A 5 25.53 -8.41 -6.81
CA VAL A 5 24.75 -7.40 -7.52
C VAL A 5 24.74 -6.20 -6.60
N GLU A 6 25.47 -5.16 -6.98
CA GLU A 6 25.35 -3.85 -6.37
C GLU A 6 23.90 -3.40 -6.59
N VAL A 7 23.07 -3.58 -5.55
CA VAL A 7 21.64 -3.25 -5.61
C VAL A 7 21.55 -1.77 -5.98
N ALA A 8 20.81 -1.46 -7.06
CA ALA A 8 20.63 -0.07 -7.46
C ALA A 8 20.13 0.74 -6.27
N LYS A 9 20.84 1.83 -5.94
CA LYS A 9 20.49 2.67 -4.80
C LYS A 9 19.07 3.21 -4.99
N VAL A 10 18.16 2.81 -4.12
CA VAL A 10 16.79 3.32 -4.11
C VAL A 10 16.81 4.81 -3.74
N THR A 11 16.25 5.64 -4.60
CA THR A 11 16.21 7.12 -4.45
C THR A 11 14.81 7.65 -4.13
N TRP A 12 13.83 6.76 -3.95
CA TRP A 12 12.43 7.11 -3.68
C TRP A 12 11.99 6.57 -2.32
N ASN A 13 10.95 7.19 -1.76
CA ASN A 13 10.29 6.69 -0.56
C ASN A 13 8.80 6.51 -0.82
N THR A 14 8.36 5.25 -0.80
CA THR A 14 6.96 4.86 -1.00
C THR A 14 6.18 4.76 0.31
N ILE A 15 6.87 4.71 1.45
CA ILE A 15 6.27 4.63 2.78
C ILE A 15 5.50 5.94 3.01
N PRO A 16 4.18 5.88 3.25
CA PRO A 16 3.40 7.07 3.58
C PRO A 16 3.95 7.78 4.82
N LYS A 17 3.61 9.06 4.97
CA LYS A 17 3.98 9.82 6.16
C LYS A 17 3.49 9.11 7.43
N GLU A 18 4.36 9.01 8.42
CA GLU A 18 4.03 8.44 9.73
C GLU A 18 2.88 9.20 10.40
N GLY A 19 2.02 8.47 11.11
CA GLY A 19 0.86 8.99 11.81
C GLY A 19 -0.47 8.63 11.13
N LEU A 20 -1.55 9.21 11.67
CA LEU A 20 -2.91 8.97 11.23
C LEU A 20 -3.33 9.98 10.15
N ILE A 21 -3.80 9.45 9.03
CA ILE A 21 -4.53 10.17 7.98
C ILE A 21 -5.99 9.72 8.05
N SER A 22 -6.93 10.67 7.97
CA SER A 22 -8.35 10.35 7.89
C SER A 22 -9.15 11.40 7.14
N GLY A 23 -10.25 10.99 6.51
CA GLY A 23 -11.14 11.93 5.81
C GLY A 23 -12.12 11.25 4.86
N ASN A 24 -12.74 12.06 4.02
CA ASN A 24 -13.69 11.63 2.99
C ASN A 24 -12.94 10.88 1.90
N TYR A 25 -13.39 9.67 1.58
CA TYR A 25 -12.67 8.77 0.70
C TYR A 25 -13.25 8.75 -0.71
N TYR A 26 -12.39 8.98 -1.68
CA TYR A 26 -12.70 8.86 -3.10
C TYR A 26 -11.74 7.86 -3.71
N ARG A 27 -12.29 6.82 -4.35
CA ARG A 27 -11.51 5.79 -5.03
C ARG A 27 -12.01 5.58 -6.44
N MET A 28 -11.08 5.31 -7.35
CA MET A 28 -11.41 4.71 -8.64
C MET A 28 -10.35 3.71 -9.09
N SER A 29 -10.80 2.66 -9.77
CA SER A 29 -9.93 1.75 -10.52
C SER A 29 -10.33 1.78 -11.99
N GLU A 30 -9.36 1.91 -12.90
CA GLU A 30 -9.59 1.87 -14.34
C GLU A 30 -8.48 1.10 -15.06
N ARG A 31 -8.86 0.35 -16.10
CA ARG A 31 -7.89 -0.25 -17.00
C ARG A 31 -7.48 0.70 -18.11
N PHE A 32 -6.18 0.76 -18.38
CA PHE A 32 -5.56 1.57 -19.42
C PHE A 32 -4.52 0.76 -20.18
N ARG A 33 -4.03 1.30 -21.31
CA ARG A 33 -2.89 0.77 -22.10
C ARG A 33 -2.84 -0.76 -22.19
N GLN A 34 -3.76 -1.34 -22.97
CA GLN A 34 -3.84 -2.79 -23.21
C GLN A 34 -4.11 -3.65 -21.96
N GLY A 35 -4.53 -3.06 -20.84
CA GLY A 35 -5.05 -3.79 -19.69
C GLY A 35 -4.31 -3.61 -18.36
N HIS A 36 -3.36 -2.66 -18.26
CA HIS A 36 -2.82 -2.23 -16.97
C HIS A 36 -3.95 -1.66 -16.12
N GLU A 37 -3.93 -1.86 -14.81
CA GLU A 37 -4.99 -1.38 -13.92
C GLU A 37 -4.43 -0.29 -13.01
N GLY A 38 -4.98 0.92 -13.13
CA GLY A 38 -4.63 2.05 -12.28
C GLY A 38 -5.63 2.16 -11.16
N ILE A 39 -5.15 2.37 -9.94
CA ILE A 39 -5.97 2.62 -8.75
C ILE A 39 -5.58 3.98 -8.21
N LEU A 40 -6.53 4.90 -8.18
CA LEU A 40 -6.36 6.23 -7.57
C LEU A 40 -7.24 6.32 -6.33
N GLU A 41 -6.61 6.67 -5.22
CA GLU A 41 -7.21 6.96 -3.93
C GLU A 41 -6.95 8.43 -3.58
N VAL A 42 -7.99 9.14 -3.16
CA VAL A 42 -7.90 10.53 -2.70
C VAL A 42 -8.68 10.66 -1.40
N VAL A 43 -8.05 11.29 -0.40
CA VAL A 43 -8.68 11.63 0.88
C VAL A 43 -8.81 13.14 0.98
N VAL A 44 -10.03 13.60 1.23
CA VAL A 44 -10.32 15.01 1.47
C VAL A 44 -10.69 15.21 2.93
N LYS A 45 -10.01 16.13 3.61
CA LYS A 45 -10.29 16.50 4.99
C LYS A 45 -10.40 18.02 5.09
N ASP A 46 -11.50 18.51 5.66
CA ASP A 46 -11.75 19.96 5.81
C ASP A 46 -11.57 20.72 4.49
N ASP A 47 -12.14 20.20 3.40
CA ASP A 47 -12.03 20.72 2.03
C ASP A 47 -10.60 20.76 1.44
N LYS A 48 -9.65 20.03 2.04
CA LYS A 48 -8.26 19.92 1.58
C LYS A 48 -7.90 18.51 1.13
N LEU A 49 -7.10 18.42 0.08
CA LEU A 49 -6.48 17.15 -0.36
C LEU A 49 -5.42 16.77 0.68
N GLU A 50 -5.72 15.77 1.50
CA GLU A 50 -4.85 15.31 2.59
C GLU A 50 -3.95 14.15 2.15
N TYR A 51 -4.44 13.33 1.22
CA TYR A 51 -3.73 12.15 0.74
C TYR A 51 -4.14 11.84 -0.69
N ILE A 52 -3.14 11.58 -1.54
CA ILE A 52 -3.30 11.15 -2.92
C ILE A 52 -2.38 9.95 -3.09
N TYR A 53 -2.94 8.83 -3.54
CA TYR A 53 -2.19 7.60 -3.75
C TYR A 53 -2.62 6.95 -5.04
N PHE A 54 -1.64 6.74 -5.92
CA PHE A 54 -1.79 6.08 -7.19
C PHE A 54 -0.93 4.82 -7.24
N ASN A 55 -1.56 3.68 -7.52
CA ASN A 55 -0.86 2.47 -7.88
C ASN A 55 -1.23 2.04 -9.29
N GLU A 56 -0.33 1.33 -9.94
CA GLU A 56 -0.60 0.64 -11.19
C GLU A 56 -0.23 -0.83 -11.03
N TYR A 57 -1.17 -1.71 -11.36
CA TYR A 57 -0.88 -3.12 -11.57
C TYR A 57 -0.46 -3.35 -13.01
N THR A 58 0.57 -4.17 -13.17
CA THR A 58 0.91 -4.75 -14.46
C THR A 58 -0.28 -5.56 -15.00
N ARG A 59 -0.48 -5.53 -16.32
CA ARG A 59 -1.61 -6.22 -16.94
C ARG A 59 -1.52 -7.75 -16.81
N PRO A 60 -2.65 -8.50 -16.89
CA PRO A 60 -2.64 -9.95 -16.77
C PRO A 60 -1.77 -10.67 -17.81
N ASN A 61 -1.63 -10.10 -18.99
CA ASN A 61 -0.79 -10.61 -20.07
C ASN A 61 0.50 -9.79 -20.23
N TYR A 62 1.06 -9.28 -19.13
CA TYR A 62 2.35 -8.58 -19.18
C TYR A 62 3.44 -9.49 -19.76
N TYR A 63 4.30 -8.91 -20.58
CA TYR A 63 5.25 -9.68 -21.39
C TYR A 63 6.30 -10.40 -20.54
N ASN A 64 6.67 -9.81 -19.40
CA ASN A 64 7.49 -10.47 -18.41
C ASN A 64 6.56 -11.16 -17.41
N ARG A 65 6.54 -12.50 -17.44
CA ARG A 65 5.69 -13.31 -16.55
C ARG A 65 5.92 -13.04 -15.07
N TYR A 66 7.14 -12.63 -14.73
CA TYR A 66 7.52 -12.27 -13.37
C TYR A 66 6.73 -11.07 -12.82
N PHE A 67 6.26 -10.20 -13.71
CA PHE A 67 5.49 -9.01 -13.39
C PHE A 67 4.12 -9.06 -14.07
N GLN A 68 3.41 -10.19 -14.04
CA GLN A 68 2.00 -10.26 -14.46
C GLN A 68 1.11 -10.05 -13.24
N ASP A 69 0.15 -9.13 -13.32
CA ASP A 69 -0.76 -8.78 -12.21
C ASP A 69 -0.04 -8.35 -10.92
N VAL A 70 1.20 -7.87 -11.04
CA VAL A 70 2.02 -7.35 -9.95
C VAL A 70 1.82 -5.85 -9.79
N SER A 71 1.57 -5.41 -8.56
CA SER A 71 1.60 -4.01 -8.13
C SER A 71 2.94 -3.38 -8.50
N LYS A 72 2.94 -2.22 -9.13
CA LYS A 72 4.20 -1.54 -9.46
C LYS A 72 4.77 -0.77 -8.29
N ARG A 73 3.95 -0.19 -7.40
CA ARG A 73 4.40 0.83 -6.43
C ARG A 73 5.48 0.35 -5.48
N MET A 74 5.32 -0.81 -4.88
CA MET A 74 6.20 -1.30 -3.81
C MET A 74 6.82 -2.68 -4.08
N SER A 75 6.87 -3.09 -5.35
CA SER A 75 7.51 -4.34 -5.78
C SER A 75 8.87 -4.12 -6.46
N GLU A 76 9.53 -5.24 -6.74
CA GLU A 76 10.78 -5.35 -7.49
C GLU A 76 10.69 -4.74 -8.90
N TYR A 77 9.48 -4.46 -9.40
CA TYR A 77 9.27 -3.82 -10.69
C TYR A 77 10.04 -2.49 -10.79
N ASN A 78 9.99 -1.64 -9.76
CA ASN A 78 10.67 -0.34 -9.78
C ASN A 78 12.19 -0.48 -9.77
N ILE A 79 12.72 -1.43 -9.00
CA ILE A 79 14.16 -1.73 -8.97
C ILE A 79 14.61 -2.18 -10.36
N SER A 80 13.93 -3.18 -10.93
CA SER A 80 14.22 -3.70 -12.27
C SER A 80 14.13 -2.61 -13.35
N MET A 81 13.14 -1.72 -13.24
CA MET A 81 12.99 -0.60 -14.17
C MET A 81 14.10 0.44 -14.01
N LYS A 82 14.49 0.76 -12.76
CA LYS A 82 15.59 1.69 -12.46
C LYS A 82 16.91 1.17 -13.04
N GLU A 83 17.23 -0.10 -12.84
CA GLU A 83 18.42 -0.73 -13.38
C GLU A 83 18.44 -0.73 -14.91
N ALA A 84 17.30 -1.04 -15.54
CA ALA A 84 17.23 -1.12 -16.99
C ALA A 84 17.19 0.23 -17.71
N LYS A 85 16.61 1.28 -17.09
CA LYS A 85 16.27 2.53 -17.76
C LYS A 85 16.80 3.79 -17.07
N GLY A 86 17.41 3.69 -15.89
CA GLY A 86 17.91 4.82 -15.11
C GLY A 86 16.83 5.60 -14.33
N ALA A 87 15.55 5.28 -14.52
CA ALA A 87 14.42 5.87 -13.80
C ALA A 87 13.42 4.77 -13.41
N ALA A 88 12.86 4.88 -12.20
CA ALA A 88 11.76 4.04 -11.75
C ALA A 88 10.42 4.71 -12.06
N TRP A 89 9.39 3.90 -12.33
CA TRP A 89 8.03 4.40 -12.55
C TRP A 89 7.52 5.23 -11.37
N ILE A 90 7.79 4.76 -10.15
CA ILE A 90 7.31 5.39 -8.92
C ILE A 90 7.88 6.79 -8.68
N GLU A 91 9.08 7.10 -9.18
CA GLU A 91 9.66 8.45 -9.05
C GLU A 91 8.78 9.50 -9.74
N GLY A 92 8.21 9.18 -10.90
CA GLY A 92 7.28 10.06 -11.61
C GLY A 92 5.92 10.19 -10.91
N VAL A 93 5.45 9.11 -10.28
CA VAL A 93 4.17 9.08 -9.58
C VAL A 93 4.23 9.87 -8.27
N LEU A 94 5.26 9.65 -7.44
CA LEU A 94 5.42 10.38 -6.18
C LEU A 94 5.54 11.88 -6.42
N LEU A 95 6.31 12.28 -7.44
CA LEU A 95 6.43 13.69 -7.82
C LEU A 95 5.09 14.31 -8.26
N ALA A 96 4.24 13.55 -8.95
CA ALA A 96 2.92 14.03 -9.35
C ALA A 96 1.96 14.13 -8.14
N GLU A 97 1.96 13.14 -7.25
CA GLU A 97 1.15 13.14 -6.02
C GLU A 97 1.52 14.31 -5.09
N GLU A 98 2.81 14.56 -4.92
CA GLU A 98 3.34 15.69 -4.14
C GLU A 98 2.85 17.01 -4.72
N GLN A 99 3.04 17.25 -6.03
CA GLN A 99 2.57 18.47 -6.69
C GLN A 99 1.05 18.65 -6.59
N MET A 100 0.25 17.60 -6.77
CA MET A 100 -1.22 17.69 -6.64
C MET A 100 -1.62 18.06 -5.20
N THR A 101 -0.91 17.51 -4.21
CA THR A 101 -1.14 17.81 -2.79
C THR A 101 -0.70 19.24 -2.46
N GLU A 102 0.48 19.69 -2.90
CA GLU A 102 0.98 21.04 -2.66
C GLU A 102 0.12 22.12 -3.31
N LYS A 103 -0.29 21.90 -4.57
CA LYS A 103 -1.19 22.79 -5.31
C LYS A 103 -2.64 22.71 -4.81
N GLN A 104 -2.98 21.70 -4.00
CA GLN A 104 -4.35 21.39 -3.59
C GLN A 104 -5.28 21.26 -4.81
N SER A 105 -4.79 20.60 -5.87
CA SER A 105 -5.51 20.44 -7.13
C SER A 105 -5.19 19.11 -7.81
N LEU A 106 -6.24 18.38 -8.19
CA LEU A 106 -6.13 17.14 -8.98
C LEU A 106 -6.02 17.40 -10.49
N THR A 107 -6.18 18.63 -10.94
CA THR A 107 -6.40 18.95 -12.37
C THR A 107 -5.39 19.92 -12.96
N GLU A 108 -4.63 20.61 -12.12
CA GLU A 108 -3.49 21.40 -12.56
C GLU A 108 -2.39 20.52 -13.16
N ASP A 109 -1.62 21.09 -14.07
CA ASP A 109 -0.52 20.38 -14.72
C ASP A 109 0.53 19.95 -13.70
N VAL A 110 1.04 18.73 -13.88
CA VAL A 110 2.09 18.14 -13.04
C VAL A 110 3.33 17.85 -13.89
N ASP A 111 4.49 18.16 -13.33
CA ASP A 111 5.76 17.72 -13.88
C ASP A 111 5.95 16.21 -13.68
N THR A 112 6.73 15.59 -14.56
CA THR A 112 7.06 14.17 -14.49
C THR A 112 8.55 13.92 -14.70
N VAL A 113 9.02 12.74 -14.32
CA VAL A 113 10.41 12.31 -14.55
C VAL A 113 10.54 11.69 -15.93
N SER A 114 11.55 12.11 -16.70
CA SER A 114 11.87 11.51 -18.01
C SER A 114 12.04 9.99 -17.87
N GLY A 115 11.33 9.23 -18.70
CA GLY A 115 11.32 7.76 -18.63
C GLY A 115 10.24 7.15 -17.72
N ALA A 116 9.56 7.96 -16.90
CA ALA A 116 8.49 7.55 -15.98
C ALA A 116 7.16 8.32 -16.18
N SER A 117 7.00 9.09 -17.26
CA SER A 117 5.84 9.97 -17.45
C SER A 117 4.58 9.27 -17.99
N ASN A 118 4.73 8.20 -18.78
CA ASN A 118 3.62 7.60 -19.53
C ASN A 118 2.40 7.23 -18.67
N SER A 119 2.61 6.62 -17.51
CA SER A 119 1.51 6.22 -16.64
C SER A 119 0.87 7.41 -15.92
N VAL A 120 1.66 8.45 -15.63
CA VAL A 120 1.12 9.69 -15.08
C VAL A 120 0.20 10.36 -16.11
N GLU A 121 0.69 10.53 -17.34
CA GLU A 121 -0.05 11.20 -18.42
C GLU A 121 -1.29 10.40 -18.88
N GLN A 122 -1.21 9.07 -18.89
CA GLN A 122 -2.25 8.22 -19.51
C GLN A 122 -3.19 7.55 -18.50
N ALA A 123 -2.86 7.57 -17.21
CA ALA A 123 -3.71 7.01 -16.15
C ALA A 123 -3.94 8.01 -15.03
N LEU A 124 -2.91 8.39 -14.27
CA LEU A 124 -3.09 9.26 -13.08
C LEU A 124 -3.83 10.55 -13.41
N VAL A 125 -3.34 11.35 -14.38
CA VAL A 125 -3.94 12.66 -14.72
C VAL A 125 -5.38 12.51 -15.26
N PRO A 126 -5.68 11.62 -16.23
CA PRO A 126 -7.05 11.38 -16.65
C PRO A 126 -7.99 10.91 -15.53
N MET A 127 -7.51 10.03 -14.65
CA MET A 127 -8.28 9.54 -13.49
C MET A 127 -8.51 10.66 -12.48
N ALA A 128 -7.48 11.46 -12.17
CA ALA A 128 -7.57 12.60 -11.27
C ALA A 128 -8.61 13.62 -11.75
N LYS A 129 -8.67 13.91 -13.05
CA LYS A 129 -9.74 14.75 -13.65
C LYS A 129 -11.14 14.20 -13.40
N LYS A 130 -11.35 12.91 -13.67
CA LYS A 130 -12.65 12.24 -13.42
C LYS A 130 -13.02 12.20 -11.95
N LEU A 131 -12.05 12.00 -11.05
CA LEU A 131 -12.29 11.94 -9.62
C LEU A 131 -12.60 13.33 -9.05
N ASN A 132 -11.92 14.37 -9.56
CA ASN A 132 -12.15 15.76 -9.17
C ASN A 132 -13.59 16.21 -9.41
N GLU A 133 -14.23 15.76 -10.50
CA GLU A 133 -15.64 16.04 -10.79
C GLU A 133 -16.61 15.48 -9.73
N LYS A 134 -16.16 14.51 -8.92
CA LYS A 134 -16.95 13.86 -7.86
C LYS A 134 -16.70 14.46 -6.49
N ILE A 135 -15.65 15.27 -6.32
CA ILE A 135 -15.33 15.86 -5.02
C ILE A 135 -16.37 16.92 -4.69
N VAL A 136 -16.99 16.77 -3.52
CA VAL A 136 -17.95 17.71 -2.95
C VAL A 136 -17.40 18.33 -1.67
N PRO A 137 -17.94 19.48 -1.21
CA PRO A 137 -17.56 20.05 0.08
C PRO A 137 -17.69 19.02 1.21
N SER A 138 -16.75 19.01 2.15
CA SER A 138 -16.66 17.98 3.19
C SER A 138 -17.91 17.86 4.04
N LYS A 139 -18.62 18.97 4.26
CA LYS A 139 -19.90 19.02 4.98
C LYS A 139 -21.07 18.35 4.25
N ASP A 140 -20.98 18.22 2.92
CA ASP A 140 -22.03 17.68 2.05
C ASP A 140 -21.72 16.23 1.64
N PHE A 141 -20.56 15.70 2.05
CA PHE A 141 -20.15 14.33 1.75
C PHE A 141 -20.84 13.32 2.68
N ASP A 142 -21.45 12.30 2.08
CA ASP A 142 -22.18 11.23 2.76
C ASP A 142 -21.59 9.82 2.48
N GLY A 143 -20.44 9.75 1.81
CA GLY A 143 -19.80 8.50 1.41
C GLY A 143 -18.82 7.90 2.44
N PRO A 144 -17.91 7.02 1.98
CA PRO A 144 -17.00 6.29 2.85
C PRO A 144 -15.98 7.20 3.56
N THR A 145 -15.67 6.88 4.81
CA THR A 145 -14.59 7.49 5.58
C THR A 145 -13.35 6.58 5.55
N PHE A 146 -12.20 7.16 5.26
CA PHE A 146 -10.91 6.46 5.23
C PHE A 146 -10.10 6.76 6.48
N TYR A 147 -9.36 5.75 6.94
CA TYR A 147 -8.33 5.83 7.96
C TYR A 147 -7.07 5.14 7.43
N GLN A 148 -5.92 5.78 7.54
CA GLN A 148 -4.62 5.14 7.38
C GLN A 148 -3.73 5.48 8.55
N LEU A 149 -3.11 4.48 9.16
CA LEU A 149 -2.08 4.66 10.16
C LEU A 149 -0.77 4.06 9.65
N THR A 150 0.29 4.87 9.65
CA THR A 150 1.66 4.40 9.37
C THR A 150 2.49 4.55 10.64
N LYS A 151 3.25 3.51 11.00
CA LYS A 151 4.14 3.50 12.18
C LYS A 151 5.49 2.86 11.88
N ASP A 152 6.55 3.42 12.43
CA ASP A 152 7.83 2.72 12.56
C ASP A 152 7.68 1.63 13.64
N LEU A 153 7.85 0.37 13.23
CA LEU A 153 7.72 -0.80 14.10
C LEU A 153 9.06 -1.26 14.67
N GLY A 154 10.16 -0.55 14.34
CA GLY A 154 11.51 -0.98 14.65
C GLY A 154 12.07 -1.96 13.60
N ASP A 155 13.36 -2.28 13.74
CA ASP A 155 14.11 -3.20 12.87
C ASP A 155 14.02 -2.92 11.36
N GLY A 156 13.73 -1.67 11.01
CA GLY A 156 13.58 -1.23 9.63
C GLY A 156 12.27 -1.68 8.98
N ILE A 157 11.21 -1.90 9.76
CA ILE A 157 9.86 -2.21 9.27
C ILE A 157 8.91 -1.06 9.59
N TYR A 158 8.09 -0.68 8.61
CA TYR A 158 6.99 0.24 8.77
C TYR A 158 5.67 -0.49 8.58
N GLY A 159 4.78 -0.43 9.58
CA GLY A 159 3.43 -0.96 9.48
C GLY A 159 2.51 0.08 8.86
N ILE A 160 1.71 -0.34 7.88
CA ILE A 160 0.72 0.52 7.21
C ILE A 160 -0.62 -0.18 7.27
N LEU A 161 -1.59 0.40 7.97
CA LEU A 161 -2.96 -0.09 8.02
C LEU A 161 -3.90 0.92 7.39
N LYS A 162 -4.58 0.53 6.30
CA LYS A 162 -5.68 1.27 5.67
C LYS A 162 -7.02 0.62 6.03
N VAL A 163 -8.02 1.42 6.37
CA VAL A 163 -9.39 0.96 6.67
C VAL A 163 -10.40 1.91 6.03
N VAL A 164 -11.39 1.35 5.36
CA VAL A 164 -12.52 2.09 4.80
C VAL A 164 -13.79 1.70 5.54
N ILE A 165 -14.51 2.71 6.02
CA ILE A 165 -15.75 2.55 6.76
C ILE A 165 -16.86 3.32 6.06
N GLU A 166 -17.95 2.64 5.75
CA GLU A 166 -19.15 3.21 5.14
C GLU A 166 -20.38 2.66 5.87
N ASP A 167 -21.35 3.52 6.19
CA ASP A 167 -22.56 3.12 6.93
C ASP A 167 -22.29 2.30 8.21
N LYS A 168 -21.25 2.69 8.96
CA LYS A 168 -20.76 2.00 10.17
C LYS A 168 -20.32 0.56 9.95
N LYS A 169 -19.93 0.23 8.72
CA LYS A 169 -19.36 -1.05 8.36
C LYS A 169 -17.98 -0.87 7.77
N ILE A 170 -17.04 -1.69 8.21
CA ILE A 170 -15.75 -1.89 7.58
C ILE A 170 -16.02 -2.54 6.22
N THR A 171 -15.81 -1.80 5.15
CA THR A 171 -16.01 -2.25 3.77
C THR A 171 -14.71 -2.71 3.12
N ASP A 172 -13.59 -2.16 3.56
CA ASP A 172 -12.26 -2.55 3.12
C ASP A 172 -11.23 -2.40 4.25
N LEU A 173 -10.20 -3.24 4.22
CA LEU A 173 -9.06 -3.19 5.12
C LEU A 173 -7.85 -3.71 4.36
N HIS A 174 -6.70 -3.05 4.52
CA HIS A 174 -5.44 -3.52 3.95
C HIS A 174 -4.32 -3.24 4.93
N TYR A 175 -3.63 -4.30 5.34
CA TYR A 175 -2.44 -4.21 6.19
C TYR A 175 -1.20 -4.64 5.40
N ASP A 176 -0.14 -3.86 5.56
CA ASP A 176 1.16 -4.16 4.97
C ASP A 176 2.29 -3.81 5.93
N GLU A 177 3.43 -4.45 5.69
CA GLU A 177 4.70 -4.14 6.32
C GLU A 177 5.72 -3.84 5.22
N VAL A 178 6.30 -2.64 5.27
CA VAL A 178 7.24 -2.15 4.26
C VAL A 178 8.61 -2.01 4.87
N PHE A 179 9.63 -2.54 4.20
CA PHE A 179 11.01 -2.38 4.62
C PHE A 179 11.47 -0.95 4.44
N SER A 180 12.29 -0.47 5.37
CA SER A 180 12.89 0.86 5.34
C SER A 180 13.62 1.11 4.03
N THR A 181 13.59 2.37 3.57
CA THR A 181 14.38 2.82 2.43
C THR A 181 15.87 2.91 2.76
N ASP A 182 16.23 2.92 4.04
CA ASP A 182 17.58 2.90 4.56
C ASP A 182 17.96 1.46 4.95
N PRO A 183 18.80 0.76 4.17
CA PRO A 183 19.19 -0.62 4.47
C PRO A 183 19.91 -0.78 5.81
N ASP A 184 20.53 0.28 6.34
CA ASP A 184 21.25 0.22 7.62
C ASP A 184 20.30 0.16 8.82
N LYS A 185 19.03 0.56 8.64
CA LYS A 185 17.97 0.39 9.64
C LYS A 185 17.40 -1.02 9.66
N ILE A 186 17.62 -1.82 8.61
CA ILE A 186 17.11 -3.19 8.51
C ILE A 186 18.08 -4.12 9.25
N THR A 187 17.64 -4.61 10.41
CA THR A 187 18.50 -5.36 11.34
C THR A 187 18.97 -6.70 10.76
N GLU A 188 18.10 -7.43 10.08
CA GLU A 188 18.45 -8.73 9.50
C GLU A 188 19.08 -8.58 8.11
N GLU A 189 20.33 -9.02 7.98
CA GLU A 189 21.13 -8.88 6.75
C GLU A 189 20.43 -9.44 5.49
N LYS A 190 19.74 -10.58 5.61
CA LYS A 190 19.01 -11.19 4.49
C LYS A 190 17.86 -10.32 3.96
N PHE A 191 17.34 -9.40 4.77
CA PHE A 191 16.23 -8.54 4.41
C PHE A 191 16.66 -7.18 3.83
N LYS A 192 17.94 -6.81 3.93
CA LYS A 192 18.45 -5.55 3.35
C LYS A 192 18.20 -5.41 1.85
N ARG A 193 18.17 -6.53 1.12
CA ARG A 193 17.84 -6.56 -0.32
C ARG A 193 16.41 -6.10 -0.62
N PHE A 194 15.51 -6.13 0.37
CA PHE A 194 14.12 -5.70 0.23
C PHE A 194 13.90 -4.25 0.63
N ALA A 195 14.96 -3.44 0.83
CA ALA A 195 14.81 -2.04 1.19
C ALA A 195 13.83 -1.31 0.25
N SER A 196 12.87 -0.59 0.84
CA SER A 196 11.75 0.10 0.14
C SER A 196 10.67 -0.80 -0.47
N LEU A 197 10.74 -2.11 -0.29
CA LEU A 197 9.75 -3.06 -0.80
C LEU A 197 8.73 -3.42 0.28
N SER A 198 7.52 -3.72 -0.18
CA SER A 198 6.41 -4.19 0.62
C SER A 198 6.47 -5.70 0.78
N LYS A 199 6.17 -6.23 1.96
CA LYS A 199 6.01 -7.69 2.15
C LYS A 199 4.78 -8.22 1.41
N TYR A 200 3.73 -7.41 1.25
CA TYR A 200 2.53 -7.78 0.50
C TYR A 200 2.77 -7.79 -1.02
N ASP A 201 3.38 -6.73 -1.58
CA ASP A 201 3.53 -6.54 -3.03
C ASP A 201 4.82 -7.16 -3.60
N SER A 202 5.81 -7.48 -2.77
CA SER A 202 7.06 -8.11 -3.21
C SER A 202 6.78 -9.50 -3.79
N VAL A 203 7.37 -9.78 -4.96
CA VAL A 203 7.29 -11.09 -5.59
C VAL A 203 8.41 -12.04 -5.14
N GLU A 204 9.41 -11.53 -4.42
CA GLU A 204 10.55 -12.30 -3.90
C GLU A 204 10.52 -12.52 -2.39
N TYR A 205 9.61 -11.86 -1.66
CA TYR A 205 9.55 -11.96 -0.22
C TYR A 205 8.98 -13.31 0.22
N ASP A 206 9.81 -14.05 0.94
CA ASP A 206 9.42 -15.28 1.62
C ASP A 206 9.11 -14.98 3.09
N GLU A 207 7.87 -15.22 3.50
CA GLU A 207 7.45 -15.11 4.89
C GLU A 207 7.94 -16.32 5.71
N ALA A 208 8.45 -16.05 6.91
CA ALA A 208 9.06 -17.03 7.81
C ALA A 208 8.03 -18.06 8.33
N SER A 209 6.77 -17.65 8.51
CA SER A 209 5.67 -18.55 8.84
C SER A 209 5.32 -19.56 7.73
N ARG A 210 5.92 -19.39 6.53
CA ARG A 210 5.71 -20.22 5.32
C ARG A 210 4.32 -20.14 4.71
N ILE A 211 3.60 -19.08 5.02
CA ILE A 211 2.37 -18.70 4.33
C ILE A 211 2.62 -17.31 3.77
N GLY A 212 2.33 -17.10 2.48
CA GLY A 212 2.55 -15.80 1.83
C GLY A 212 1.95 -14.67 2.68
N PHE A 213 2.72 -13.61 2.90
CA PHE A 213 2.27 -12.47 3.70
C PHE A 213 0.99 -11.88 3.11
N ASN A 214 0.95 -11.66 1.80
CA ASN A 214 -0.24 -11.23 1.08
C ASN A 214 -1.46 -12.14 1.31
N VAL A 215 -1.28 -13.47 1.27
CA VAL A 215 -2.36 -14.44 1.51
C VAL A 215 -2.91 -14.32 2.94
N GLN A 216 -2.03 -14.13 3.92
CA GLN A 216 -2.44 -13.91 5.31
C GLN A 216 -3.23 -12.61 5.45
N MET A 217 -2.78 -11.53 4.81
CA MET A 217 -3.44 -10.23 4.89
C MET A 217 -4.76 -10.17 4.10
N ASP A 218 -4.88 -10.90 2.99
CA ASP A 218 -6.16 -11.06 2.29
C ASP A 218 -7.17 -11.83 3.16
N ALA A 219 -6.73 -12.89 3.83
CA ALA A 219 -7.57 -13.64 4.77
C ALA A 219 -8.00 -12.77 5.96
N LEU A 220 -7.10 -11.93 6.47
CA LEU A 220 -7.41 -10.92 7.47
C LEU A 220 -8.52 -9.99 6.97
N THR A 221 -8.36 -9.37 5.80
CA THR A 221 -9.36 -8.45 5.23
C THR A 221 -10.75 -9.09 5.18
N GLU A 222 -10.86 -10.32 4.70
CA GLU A 222 -12.14 -11.03 4.63
C GLU A 222 -12.70 -11.38 6.03
N GLN A 223 -11.84 -11.76 6.98
CA GLN A 223 -12.25 -12.02 8.36
C GLN A 223 -12.78 -10.76 9.04
N ILE A 224 -12.13 -9.61 8.88
CA ILE A 224 -12.58 -8.35 9.48
C ILE A 224 -13.86 -7.85 8.82
N LYS A 225 -13.98 -7.93 7.49
CA LYS A 225 -15.22 -7.58 6.78
C LYS A 225 -16.40 -8.45 7.22
N LYS A 226 -16.15 -9.71 7.59
CA LYS A 226 -17.19 -10.60 8.10
C LYS A 226 -17.60 -10.27 9.54
N ASN A 227 -16.64 -10.03 10.43
CA ASN A 227 -16.90 -9.92 11.86
C ASN A 227 -17.07 -8.47 12.36
N GLN A 228 -16.64 -7.48 11.57
CA GLN A 228 -16.75 -6.04 11.85
C GLN A 228 -16.01 -5.62 13.14
N ASP A 229 -14.95 -6.34 13.50
CA ASP A 229 -14.06 -6.05 14.61
C ASP A 229 -12.62 -6.21 14.15
N MET A 230 -11.85 -5.12 14.11
CA MET A 230 -10.47 -5.09 13.63
C MET A 230 -9.51 -5.88 14.53
N LEU A 231 -9.93 -6.28 15.73
CA LEU A 231 -9.11 -7.05 16.66
C LEU A 231 -9.36 -8.56 16.54
N ASN A 232 -10.33 -8.98 15.74
CA ASN A 232 -10.69 -10.38 15.60
C ASN A 232 -9.82 -11.08 14.54
N ILE A 233 -8.70 -11.63 15.01
CA ILE A 233 -7.82 -12.50 14.21
C ILE A 233 -8.11 -14.01 14.41
N GLU A 234 -9.23 -14.36 15.03
CA GLU A 234 -9.56 -15.77 15.30
C GLU A 234 -9.71 -16.58 14.00
N GLY A 235 -9.07 -17.74 13.95
CA GLY A 235 -9.13 -18.64 12.79
C GLY A 235 -8.22 -18.26 11.63
N LEU A 236 -7.45 -17.17 11.75
CA LEU A 236 -6.38 -16.86 10.82
C LEU A 236 -5.17 -17.78 11.07
N PRO A 237 -4.37 -18.09 10.03
CA PRO A 237 -3.23 -18.97 10.19
C PRO A 237 -2.06 -18.27 10.89
N ALA A 238 -1.13 -19.06 11.44
CA ALA A 238 0.08 -18.57 12.10
C ALA A 238 -0.20 -17.57 13.24
N THR A 239 -1.34 -17.67 13.92
CA THR A 239 -1.67 -16.91 15.14
C THR A 239 -1.23 -17.62 16.42
N GLU A 240 -0.81 -18.88 16.37
CA GLU A 240 -0.34 -19.60 17.56
C GLU A 240 1.19 -19.65 17.61
N ASN A 241 1.76 -19.62 18.82
CA ASN A 241 3.21 -19.58 19.05
C ASN A 241 3.99 -20.71 18.36
N THR A 242 3.36 -21.87 18.18
CA THR A 242 3.95 -23.01 17.46
C THR A 242 2.97 -23.57 16.44
N GLY A 243 3.51 -24.06 15.33
CA GLY A 243 2.77 -24.77 14.29
C GLY A 243 3.42 -26.10 13.96
N ASP A 244 2.62 -27.05 13.47
CA ASP A 244 3.14 -28.23 12.79
C ASP A 244 2.78 -28.11 11.32
N TYR A 245 3.79 -27.87 10.48
CA TYR A 245 3.59 -27.62 9.06
C TYR A 245 2.75 -28.71 8.35
N LYS A 246 2.82 -29.97 8.82
CA LYS A 246 2.03 -31.06 8.24
C LYS A 246 0.53 -30.94 8.49
N SER A 247 0.13 -30.38 9.62
CA SER A 247 -1.27 -30.30 10.04
C SER A 247 -1.85 -28.89 9.95
N SER A 248 -1.06 -27.87 10.28
CA SER A 248 -1.49 -26.47 10.35
C SER A 248 -1.00 -25.62 9.17
N GLY A 249 -0.06 -26.11 8.35
CA GLY A 249 0.45 -25.40 7.18
C GLY A 249 1.42 -24.24 7.49
N TYR A 250 1.79 -24.03 8.76
CA TYR A 250 2.79 -23.04 9.19
C TYR A 250 3.73 -23.63 10.24
N THR A 251 4.89 -23.00 10.44
CA THR A 251 5.91 -23.44 11.39
C THR A 251 5.95 -22.62 12.67
N GLU A 252 5.65 -21.34 12.59
CA GLU A 252 5.75 -20.38 13.71
C GLU A 252 4.69 -19.29 13.60
N ARG A 253 4.42 -18.60 14.71
CA ARG A 253 3.56 -17.41 14.73
C ARG A 253 4.16 -16.35 13.81
N ASN A 254 3.32 -15.69 13.02
CA ASN A 254 3.74 -14.52 12.27
C ASN A 254 3.76 -13.29 13.21
N PRO A 255 4.91 -12.63 13.45
CA PRO A 255 4.97 -11.43 14.29
C PRO A 255 4.15 -10.26 13.74
N ALA A 256 3.82 -10.27 12.44
CA ALA A 256 2.97 -9.25 11.82
C ALA A 256 1.58 -9.14 12.45
N TRP A 257 1.09 -10.19 13.12
CA TRP A 257 -0.19 -10.12 13.84
C TRP A 257 -0.14 -9.15 15.02
N ASP A 258 0.95 -9.13 15.78
CA ASP A 258 1.09 -8.23 16.93
C ASP A 258 1.25 -6.78 16.46
N ASN A 259 2.01 -6.58 15.38
CA ASN A 259 2.16 -5.28 14.73
C ASN A 259 0.81 -4.78 14.19
N TYR A 260 0.08 -5.62 13.47
CA TYR A 260 -1.27 -5.30 12.98
C TYR A 260 -2.20 -4.89 14.12
N LEU A 261 -2.29 -5.70 15.18
CA LEU A 261 -3.20 -5.45 16.30
C LEU A 261 -2.92 -4.11 16.98
N SER A 262 -1.64 -3.70 17.09
CA SER A 262 -1.27 -2.38 17.61
C SER A 262 -1.82 -1.23 16.76
N LEU A 263 -1.79 -1.33 15.43
CA LEU A 263 -2.36 -0.31 14.54
C LEU A 263 -3.90 -0.38 14.52
N ALA A 264 -4.45 -1.59 14.51
CA ALA A 264 -5.88 -1.85 14.46
C ALA A 264 -6.60 -1.31 15.71
N GLU A 265 -6.01 -1.47 16.89
CA GLU A 265 -6.57 -0.92 18.12
C GLU A 265 -6.72 0.61 18.06
N GLU A 266 -5.70 1.31 17.56
CA GLU A 266 -5.74 2.77 17.44
C GLU A 266 -6.75 3.26 16.41
N ILE A 267 -6.80 2.63 15.23
CA ILE A 267 -7.80 2.98 14.22
C ILE A 267 -9.22 2.66 14.74
N GLN A 268 -9.44 1.49 15.33
CA GLN A 268 -10.75 1.09 15.85
C GLN A 268 -11.25 2.05 16.95
N ASN A 269 -10.39 2.43 17.89
CA ASN A 269 -10.73 3.39 18.93
C ASN A 269 -11.01 4.79 18.36
N THR A 270 -10.25 5.20 17.34
CA THR A 270 -10.46 6.50 16.67
C THR A 270 -11.76 6.53 15.89
N ALA A 271 -12.05 5.50 15.08
CA ALA A 271 -13.30 5.39 14.33
C ALA A 271 -14.53 5.39 15.25
N LYS A 272 -14.45 4.73 16.41
CA LYS A 272 -15.50 4.77 17.45
C LYS A 272 -15.70 6.18 18.01
N LYS A 273 -14.60 6.88 18.32
CA LYS A 273 -14.63 8.25 18.81
C LYS A 273 -15.25 9.22 17.79
N ASP A 274 -14.96 9.00 16.51
CA ASP A 274 -15.52 9.79 15.40
C ASP A 274 -16.98 9.41 15.09
N GLY A 275 -17.54 8.39 15.75
CA GLY A 275 -18.90 7.89 15.52
C GLY A 275 -19.09 7.15 14.20
N LYS A 276 -17.98 6.73 13.57
CA LYS A 276 -17.95 6.00 12.30
C LYS A 276 -18.06 4.50 12.47
N LEU A 277 -17.73 3.95 13.63
CA LEU A 277 -17.91 2.54 14.01
C LEU A 277 -18.67 2.45 15.33
#